data_AF-A0A8T7FIE9-F1
#
_entry.id   AF-A0A8T7FIE9-F1
#
_cell.length_a   1.000
_cell.length_b   1.000
_cell.length_c   1.000
_cell.angle_alpha   90.00
_cell.angle_beta   90.00
_cell.angle_gamma   90.00
#
_symmetry.space_group_name_H-M   'P 1'
#
loop_
_entity.id
_entity.type
_entity.pdbx_description
1 polymer ?
#
loop_
_entity_poly.entity_id
_entity_poly.type
_entity_poly.pdbx_seq_one_letter_code
_entity_poly.pdbx_strand_id
1 'polypeptide(L)' 'MNQIDTAAIVRGLDPADWVQIKLLRSLPPEKRIIPAMRAQAFAMSTFKLALKSRYPELSDSELNMKVLRHLTTVRMPEE' A
#
# COMPACT_ATOMS: atom_id res chain seq x y z
N MET A 1 12.31 12.01 16.06
CA MET A 1 12.24 10.62 15.52
C MET A 1 11.70 9.74 16.62
N ASN A 2 10.41 9.36 16.59
CA ASN A 2 9.82 8.52 17.64
C ASN A 2 10.43 7.12 17.57
N GLN A 3 11.07 6.68 18.65
CA GLN A 3 11.51 5.29 18.79
C GLN A 3 10.28 4.38 18.80
N ILE A 4 10.20 3.48 17.83
CA ILE A 4 9.18 2.44 17.80
C ILE A 4 9.57 1.41 18.86
N ASP A 5 8.76 1.25 19.90
CA ASP A 5 8.93 0.17 20.88
C ASP A 5 8.42 -1.15 20.29
N THR A 6 9.34 -1.86 19.63
CA THR A 6 9.10 -3.18 19.06
C THR A 6 8.57 -4.18 20.11
N ALA A 7 8.98 -4.05 21.38
CA ALA A 7 8.54 -4.97 22.42
C ALA A 7 7.07 -4.74 22.80
N ALA A 8 6.59 -3.50 22.78
CA ALA A 8 5.17 -3.19 22.97
C ALA A 8 4.31 -3.74 21.83
N ILE A 9 4.77 -3.63 20.58
CA ILE A 9 4.08 -4.18 19.40
C ILE A 9 3.97 -5.70 19.51
N VAL A 10 5.08 -6.38 19.82
CA VAL A 10 5.13 -7.84 19.95
C VAL A 10 4.20 -8.36 21.05
N ARG A 11 4.06 -7.62 22.16
CA ARG A 11 3.12 -7.97 23.25
C ARG A 11 1.65 -7.80 22.87
N GLY A 12 1.33 -6.95 21.89
CA GLY A 12 -0.04 -6.68 21.45
C GLY A 12 -0.56 -7.61 20.35
N LEU A 13 0.28 -8.49 19.79
CA LEU A 13 -0.12 -9.43 18.74
C LEU A 13 -0.93 -10.58 19.33
N ASP A 14 -2.07 -10.85 18.72
CA ASP A 14 -2.89 -11.99 19.10
C ASP A 14 -2.27 -13.31 18.58
N PRO A 15 -2.72 -14.48 19.08
CA PRO A 15 -2.20 -15.76 18.60
C PRO A 15 -2.37 -16.00 17.09
N ALA A 16 -3.38 -15.41 16.45
CA ALA A 16 -3.63 -15.56 15.01
C ALA A 16 -2.62 -14.75 14.19
N ASP A 17 -2.26 -13.55 14.65
CA ASP A 17 -1.20 -12.72 14.06
C ASP A 17 0.12 -13.49 14.00
N TRP A 18 0.46 -14.24 15.06
CA TRP A 18 1.66 -15.07 15.09
C TRP A 18 1.65 -16.19 14.04
N VAL A 19 0.49 -16.82 13.83
CA VAL A 19 0.31 -17.84 12.79
C VAL A 19 0.48 -17.21 11.41
N GLN A 20 -0.14 -16.05 11.19
CA GLN A 20 -0.03 -15.31 9.93
C GLN A 20 1.42 -14.91 9.63
N ILE A 21 2.16 -14.38 10.62
CA ILE A 21 3.57 -14.00 10.46
C ILE A 21 4.42 -15.23 10.11
N LYS A 22 4.20 -16.37 10.78
CA LYS A 22 4.93 -17.62 10.48
C LYS A 22 4.64 -18.12 9.06
N LEU A 23 3.37 -18.11 8.64
CA LEU A 23 2.96 -18.51 7.30
C LEU A 23 3.58 -17.60 6.24
N LEU A 24 3.51 -16.28 6.42
CA LEU A 24 4.12 -15.30 5.52
C LEU A 24 5.64 -15.47 5.44
N ARG A 25 6.32 -15.72 6.57
CA ARG A 25 7.75 -15.99 6.61
C ARG A 25 8.14 -17.30 5.92
N SER A 26 7.25 -18.28 5.88
CA SER A 26 7.52 -19.56 5.20
C SER A 26 7.50 -19.44 3.67
N LEU A 27 6.87 -18.39 3.14
CA LEU A 27 6.83 -18.13 1.70
C LEU A 27 8.18 -17.59 1.20
N PRO A 28 8.62 -17.95 -0.03
CA PRO A 28 9.70 -17.27 -0.72
C PRO A 28 9.42 -15.76 -0.87
N PRO A 29 10.45 -14.89 -0.85
CA PRO A 29 10.27 -13.43 -0.94
C PRO A 29 9.36 -12.97 -2.09
N GLU A 30 9.51 -13.56 -3.27
CA GLU A 30 8.69 -13.29 -4.45
C GLU A 30 7.20 -13.57 -4.20
N LYS A 31 6.87 -14.61 -3.45
CA LYS A 31 5.48 -14.94 -3.08
C LYS A 31 4.92 -14.05 -1.98
N ARG A 32 5.77 -13.32 -1.24
CA ARG A 32 5.33 -12.31 -0.27
C ARG A 32 4.98 -10.99 -0.95
N ILE A 33 5.72 -10.61 -1.99
CA ILE A 33 5.61 -9.29 -2.63
C ILE A 33 4.52 -9.26 -3.71
N ILE A 34 4.38 -10.34 -4.51
CA ILE A 34 3.42 -10.38 -5.62
C ILE A 34 1.97 -10.07 -5.17
N PRO A 35 1.44 -10.64 -4.07
CA PRO A 35 0.09 -10.30 -3.61
C PRO A 35 -0.07 -8.82 -3.25
N ALA A 36 0.93 -8.23 -2.60
CA ALA A 36 0.92 -6.81 -2.25
C ALA A 36 0.95 -5.92 -3.50
N MET A 37 1.78 -6.24 -4.49
CA MET A 37 1.82 -5.52 -5.76
C MET A 37 0.48 -5.61 -6.50
N ARG A 38 -0.15 -6.79 -6.53
CA ARG A 38 -1.47 -6.99 -7.14
C ARG A 38 -2.55 -6.18 -6.42
N ALA A 39 -2.55 -6.20 -5.10
CA ALA A 39 -3.47 -5.42 -4.29
C ALA A 39 -3.31 -3.90 -4.54
N GLN A 40 -2.07 -3.43 -4.62
CA GLN A 40 -1.77 -2.03 -4.95
C GLN A 40 -2.27 -1.65 -6.35
N ALA A 41 -1.98 -2.48 -7.37
CA ALA A 41 -2.44 -2.23 -8.74
C ALA A 41 -3.97 -2.19 -8.83
N PHE A 42 -4.66 -3.09 -8.11
CA PHE A 42 -6.12 -3.10 -8.02
C PHE A 42 -6.69 -1.86 -7.32
N ALA A 43 -6.06 -1.42 -6.23
CA ALA A 43 -6.46 -0.18 -5.55
C ALA A 43 -6.29 1.05 -6.45
N MET A 44 -5.18 1.14 -7.17
CA MET A 44 -4.92 2.21 -8.13
C MET A 44 -5.95 2.25 -9.27
N SER A 45 -6.29 1.08 -9.85
CA SER A 45 -7.26 1.01 -10.94
C SER A 45 -8.68 1.36 -10.48
N THR A 46 -9.08 0.88 -9.30
CA THR A 46 -10.39 1.17 -8.70
C THR A 46 -10.51 2.66 -8.40
N PHE A 47 -9.47 3.27 -7.84
CA PHE A 47 -9.45 4.71 -7.58
C PHE A 47 -9.51 5.52 -8.89
N LYS A 48 -8.76 5.12 -9.91
CA LYS A 48 -8.83 5.75 -11.24
C LYS A 48 -10.24 5.69 -11.83
N LEU A 49 -10.91 4.54 -11.72
CA LEU A 49 -12.28 4.38 -12.22
C LEU A 49 -13.24 5.35 -11.52
N ALA A 50 -13.15 5.48 -10.20
CA ALA A 50 -13.93 6.45 -9.44
C ALA A 50 -13.64 7.90 -9.87
N LEU A 51 -12.38 8.24 -10.14
CA LEU A 51 -12.01 9.56 -10.65
C LEU A 51 -12.58 9.81 -12.06
N LYS A 52 -12.59 8.79 -12.93
CA LYS A 52 -13.14 8.92 -14.29
C LYS A 52 -14.63 9.25 -14.29
N SER A 53 -15.41 8.66 -13.37
CA SER A 53 -16.82 9.02 -13.20
C SER A 53 -17.02 10.44 -12.65
N ARG A 54 -16.07 10.92 -11.84
CA ARG A 54 -16.14 12.25 -11.21
C ARG A 54 -15.61 13.38 -12.09
N TYR A 55 -14.65 13.08 -12.96
CA TYR A 55 -13.94 14.03 -13.82
C TYR A 55 -13.89 13.49 -15.26
N PRO A 56 -15.05 13.38 -15.94
CA PRO A 56 -15.14 12.80 -17.28
C PRO A 56 -14.40 13.60 -18.36
N GLU A 57 -14.10 14.88 -18.09
CA GLU A 57 -13.36 15.79 -18.96
C GLU A 57 -11.84 15.53 -18.96
N LEU A 58 -11.32 14.85 -17.94
CA LEU A 58 -9.88 14.63 -17.81
C LEU A 58 -9.41 13.46 -18.66
N SER A 59 -8.23 13.65 -19.24
CA SER A 59 -7.51 12.59 -19.94
C SER A 59 -7.02 11.50 -18.96
N ASP A 60 -6.72 10.33 -19.51
CA ASP A 60 -6.15 9.23 -18.72
C ASP A 60 -4.84 9.59 -18.03
N SER A 61 -4.04 10.49 -18.62
CA SER A 61 -2.79 10.97 -18.05
C SER A 61 -3.04 11.83 -16.81
N GLU A 62 -3.99 12.76 -16.89
CA GLU A 62 -4.36 13.63 -15.76
C GLU A 62 -4.98 12.84 -14.61
N LEU A 63 -5.82 11.85 -14.93
CA LEU A 63 -6.36 10.93 -13.95
C LEU A 63 -5.25 10.12 -13.26
N ASN A 64 -4.27 9.61 -14.01
CA ASN A 64 -3.10 8.92 -13.44
C ASN A 64 -2.32 9.81 -12.47
N MET A 65 -2.11 11.09 -12.80
CA MET A 65 -1.42 12.02 -11.91
C MET A 65 -2.18 12.27 -10.60
N LYS A 66 -3.52 12.31 -10.65
CA LYS A 66 -4.35 12.36 -9.44
C LYS A 66 -4.24 11.08 -8.60
N VAL A 67 -4.22 9.91 -9.23
CA VAL A 67 -3.98 8.63 -8.55
C VAL A 67 -2.63 8.64 -7.84
N LEU A 68 -1.58 9.01 -8.56
CA LEU A 68 -0.23 9.09 -8.00
C LEU A 68 -0.18 10.06 -6.81
N ARG A 69 -0.65 11.29 -6.97
CA ARG A 69 -0.68 12.28 -5.88
C ARG A 69 -1.40 11.78 -4.63
N HIS A 70 -2.45 10.97 -4.78
CA HIS A 70 -3.22 10.46 -3.65
C HIS A 70 -2.54 9.28 -2.95
N LEU A 71 -1.94 8.37 -3.72
CA LEU A 71 -1.41 7.10 -3.21
C LEU A 71 0.10 7.10 -2.96
N THR A 72 0.83 8.09 -3.45
CA THR A 72 2.25 8.28 -3.15
C THR A 72 2.43 9.49 -2.24
N THR A 73 3.14 9.28 -1.14
CA THR A 73 3.67 10.41 -0.36
C THR A 73 4.82 10.99 -1.16
N VAL A 74 4.63 12.15 -1.78
CA VAL A 74 5.73 12.88 -2.41
C VAL A 74 6.65 13.34 -1.29
N ARG A 75 7.71 12.57 -1.01
CA ARG A 75 8.84 13.05 -0.22
C ARG A 75 9.70 13.88 -1.15
N MET A 76 9.49 15.20 -1.13
CA MET A 76 10.50 16.10 -1.68
C MET A 76 11.75 15.95 -0.80
N PRO A 77 12.96 15.80 -1.38
CA PRO A 77 14.17 15.93 -0.59
C PRO A 77 14.18 17.32 0.06
N GLU A 78 14.41 17.37 1.36
CA GLU A 78 14.69 18.62 2.06
C GLU A 78 16.03 19.16 1.52
N GLU A 79 16.03 20.39 1.01
CA GLU A 79 17.25 21.11 0.58
C GLU A 79 18.14 21.49 1.78
#